data_AF-A0A1N7SYK9-F1
#
_entry.id   AF-A0A1N7SYK9-F1
#
_cell.length_a   1.000
_cell.length_b   1.000
_cell.length_c   1.000
_cell.angle_alpha   90.00
_cell.angle_beta   90.00
_cell.angle_gamma   90.00
#
_symmetry.space_group_name_H-M   'P 1'
#
loop_
_entity.id
_entity.type
_entity.pdbx_description
1 polymer ?
#
loop_
_entity_poly.entity_id
_entity_poly.type
_entity_poly.pdbx_seq_one_letter_code
_entity_poly.pdbx_strand_id
1 'polypeptide(L)' 'MAAGDTTTTSWPVSSSGNGYDFTVTVDVQPGFQRQFAGRVENGEDLISDPAAA' A
#
# COMPACT_ATOMS: atom_id res chain seq x y z
N MET A 1 -20.07 -10.15 0.95
CA MET A 1 -20.12 -8.71 1.26
C MET A 1 -21.24 -8.08 0.45
N ALA A 2 -22.00 -7.16 1.03
CA ALA A 2 -23.05 -6.42 0.32
C ALA A 2 -22.44 -5.21 -0.41
N ALA A 3 -23.19 -4.58 -1.32
CA ALA A 3 -22.77 -3.33 -1.93
C ALA A 3 -22.64 -2.23 -0.85
N GLY A 4 -21.49 -1.54 -0.82
CA GLY A 4 -21.18 -0.49 0.17
C GLY A 4 -20.50 -1.00 1.45
N ASP A 5 -20.17 -2.28 1.53
CA ASP A 5 -19.42 -2.84 2.66
C ASP A 5 -17.99 -2.26 2.73
N THR A 6 -17.53 -1.93 3.92
CA THR A 6 -16.18 -1.40 4.16
C THR A 6 -15.36 -2.43 4.93
N THR A 7 -14.20 -2.78 4.40
CA THR A 7 -13.22 -3.63 5.10
C THR A 7 -11.97 -2.82 5.42
N THR A 8 -11.35 -3.13 6.56
CA THR A 8 -10.06 -2.54 6.95
C THR A 8 -9.02 -3.63 7.00
N THR A 9 -7.86 -3.35 6.42
CA THR A 9 -6.68 -4.21 6.43
C THR A 9 -5.49 -3.38 6.88
N SER A 10 -4.62 -3.98 7.69
CA SER A 10 -3.43 -3.31 8.21
C SER A 10 -2.19 -4.08 7.78
N TRP A 11 -1.24 -3.36 7.18
CA TRP A 11 0.03 -3.90 6.74
C TRP A 11 1.18 -3.13 7.40
N PRO A 12 2.11 -3.81 8.10
CA PRO A 12 3.31 -3.16 8.61
C PRO A 12 4.25 -2.84 7.44
N VAL A 13 4.64 -1.57 7.32
CA VAL A 13 5.52 -1.06 6.26
C VAL A 13 6.86 -0.55 6.78
N SER A 14 7.04 -0.53 8.10
CA SER A 14 8.24 -0.01 8.76
C SER A 14 9.51 -0.73 8.33
N SER A 15 9.46 -2.06 8.16
CA SER A 15 10.59 -2.87 7.66
C SER A 15 10.93 -2.60 6.19
N SER A 16 10.08 -1.89 5.44
CA SER A 16 10.22 -1.59 4.02
C SER A 16 10.52 -0.11 3.78
N GLY A 17 11.13 0.58 4.75
CA GLY A 17 11.41 2.02 4.65
C GLY A 17 10.13 2.86 4.57
N ASN A 18 9.06 2.40 5.22
CA ASN A 18 7.73 3.00 5.22
C ASN A 18 7.03 3.04 3.84
N GLY A 19 7.54 2.33 2.83
CA GLY A 19 6.91 2.23 1.51
C GLY A 19 5.75 1.21 1.44
N TYR A 20 4.75 1.48 0.61
CA TYR A 20 3.71 0.53 0.24
C TYR A 20 3.43 0.56 -1.26
N ASP A 21 3.13 -0.61 -1.81
CA ASP A 21 2.55 -0.81 -3.15
C ASP A 21 1.56 -1.97 -3.06
N PHE A 22 0.28 -1.70 -3.33
CA PHE A 22 -0.73 -2.74 -3.38
C PHE A 22 -1.76 -2.45 -4.46
N THR A 23 -2.38 -3.52 -4.96
CA THR A 23 -3.38 -3.45 -6.01
C THR A 23 -4.68 -4.06 -5.52
N VAL A 24 -5.78 -3.31 -5.70
CA VAL A 24 -7.14 -3.79 -5.45
C VAL A 24 -7.72 -4.30 -6.77
N THR A 25 -8.18 -5.54 -6.77
CA THR A 25 -8.86 -6.21 -7.88
C THR A 25 -10.25 -6.68 -7.46
N VAL A 26 -11.12 -6.94 -8.43
CA VAL A 26 -12.45 -7.51 -8.21
C VAL A 26 -12.56 -8.78 -9.04
N ASP A 27 -12.72 -9.93 -8.36
CA ASP A 27 -12.72 -11.26 -8.99
C ASP A 27 -13.75 -11.39 -10.14
N VAL A 28 -14.96 -10.83 -9.93
CA VAL A 28 -16.05 -10.84 -10.93
C VAL A 28 -15.90 -9.79 -12.04
N GLN A 29 -14.86 -8.94 -12.00
CA GLN A 29 -14.59 -7.88 -12.98
C GLN A 29 -13.09 -7.82 -13.28
N PRO A 30 -12.57 -8.73 -14.13
CA PRO A 30 -11.12 -8.87 -14.36
C PRO A 30 -10.44 -7.64 -14.97
N GLY A 31 -11.21 -6.70 -15.55
CA GLY A 31 -10.68 -5.42 -16.03
C GLY A 31 -10.59 -4.32 -14.97
N PHE A 32 -11.17 -4.51 -13.78
CA PHE A 32 -11.09 -3.55 -12.69
C PHE A 32 -9.80 -3.76 -11.89
N GLN A 33 -8.94 -2.74 -11.92
CA GLN A 33 -7.72 -2.69 -11.15
C GLN A 33 -7.50 -1.27 -10.63
N ARG A 34 -7.12 -1.15 -9.36
CA ARG A 34 -6.67 0.12 -8.78
C ARG A 34 -5.41 -0.08 -7.95
N GLN A 35 -4.32 0.54 -8.37
CA GLN A 35 -3.05 0.52 -7.66
C GLN A 35 -2.96 1.68 -6.68
N PHE A 36 -2.40 1.40 -5.51
CA PHE A 36 -2.06 2.37 -4.48
C PHE A 36 -0.61 2.17 -4.11
N ALA A 37 0.21 3.15 -4.43
CA ALA A 37 1.62 3.18 -4.10
C ALA A 37 1.95 4.48 -3.38
N GLY A 38 2.86 4.41 -2.43
CA GLY A 38 3.29 5.57 -1.67
C GLY A 38 4.20 5.18 -0.54
N ARG A 39 4.39 6.13 0.38
CA ARG A 39 5.10 5.90 1.63
C ARG A 39 4.30 6.54 2.76
N VAL A 40 4.42 5.97 3.95
CA VAL A 40 3.89 6.56 5.17
C VAL A 40 4.88 7.60 5.66
N GLU A 41 4.43 8.85 5.80
CA GLU A 41 5.25 9.94 6.35
C GLU A 41 5.24 9.86 7.89
N ASN A 42 6.35 9.41 8.46
CA ASN A 42 6.51 9.23 9.92
C ASN A 42 7.45 10.26 10.56
N GLY A 43 7.90 11.28 9.81
CA GLY A 43 8.84 12.29 10.29
C GLY A 43 10.30 11.83 10.36
N GLU A 44 10.58 10.56 9.99
CA GLU A 44 11.93 10.04 9.80
C GLU A 44 12.52 10.55 8.49
N ASP A 45 13.82 10.84 8.49
CA ASP A 45 14.53 11.32 7.30
C ASP A 45 14.50 10.26 6.20
N LEU A 46 14.44 10.71 4.94
CA LEU A 46 14.27 9.82 3.81
C LEU A 46 15.57 9.08 3.54
N ILE A 47 15.55 7.76 3.66
CA ILE A 47 16.57 6.93 3.02
C ILE A 47 16.30 7.02 1.51
N SER A 48 16.95 8.00 0.88
CA SER A 48 16.80 8.27 -0.56
C SER A 48 17.59 7.28 -1.41
N ASP A 49 18.59 6.62 -0.81
CA ASP A 49 19.46 5.65 -1.47
C ASP A 49 19.48 4.33 -0.68
N PRO A 50 19.03 3.19 -1.24
CA PRO A 50 19.03 1.91 -0.56
C PRO A 50 20.43 1.32 -0.35
N ALA A 51 21.49 1.90 -0.94
CA ALA A 51 22.88 1.58 -0.64
C ALA A 51 23.45 2.41 0.53
N ALA A 52 22.67 3.37 1.06
CA ALA A 52 22.97 4.09 2.30
C ALA A 52 22.40 3.43 3.57
N ALA A 53 21.82 2.23 3.45
CA ALA A 53 21.28 1.42 4.55
C ALA A 53 22.33 0.52 5.21
#